data_AF-A0A927HYS1-F1
#
_entry.id   AF-A0A927HYS1-F1
#
_cell.length_a   1.000
_cell.length_b   1.000
_cell.length_c   1.000
_cell.angle_alpha   90.00
_cell.angle_beta   90.00
_cell.angle_gamma   90.00
#
_symmetry.space_group_name_H-M   'P 1'
#
loop_
_entity.id
_entity.type
_entity.pdbx_description
1 polymer ?
#
loop_
_entity_poly.entity_id
_entity_poly.type
_entity_poly.pdbx_seq_one_letter_code
_entity_poly.pdbx_strand_id
1 'polypeptide(L)' 'MERGAEACAWRNMSDADWQQSWEKAIARQPTHLCEMGADITTLLHQRGEFGNIVAGLEATGSGVNRLGDIQPRLSDL' A
#
# COMPACT_ATOMS: atom_id res chain seq x y z
N MET A 1 -3.66 -6.93 27.38
CA MET A 1 -4.53 -7.42 26.29
C MET A 1 -4.06 -6.75 25.01
N GLU A 2 -3.35 -7.47 24.15
CA GLU A 2 -3.25 -7.09 22.74
C GLU A 2 -4.64 -7.32 22.13
N ARG A 3 -5.33 -6.23 21.82
CA ARG A 3 -6.57 -6.32 21.04
C ARG A 3 -6.09 -6.40 19.59
N GLY A 4 -6.42 -7.51 18.93
CA GLY A 4 -5.87 -7.88 17.62
C GLY A 4 -5.98 -6.80 16.53
N ALA A 5 -5.40 -7.13 15.38
CA ALA A 5 -4.84 -6.22 14.35
C ALA A 5 -3.42 -5.74 14.72
N GLU A 6 -2.50 -6.01 13.82
CA GLU A 6 -1.09 -5.63 13.98
C GLU A 6 -0.84 -4.25 13.38
N ALA A 7 -0.06 -3.43 14.08
CA ALA A 7 0.29 -2.09 13.65
C ALA A 7 1.81 -1.88 13.72
N CYS A 8 2.37 -1.24 12.69
CA CYS A 8 3.76 -0.83 12.64
C CYS A 8 3.83 0.68 12.39
N ALA A 9 3.38 1.48 13.36
CA ALA A 9 3.35 2.93 13.25
C ALA A 9 3.61 3.61 14.60
N TRP A 10 4.38 4.70 14.60
CA TRP A 10 4.58 5.58 15.75
C TRP A 10 4.91 7.01 15.30
N ARG A 11 4.87 7.96 16.24
CA ARG A 11 5.18 9.36 15.94
C ARG A 11 6.67 9.54 15.63
N ASN A 12 6.99 10.33 14.61
CA ASN A 12 8.35 10.62 14.17
C ASN A 12 9.15 9.36 13.75
N MET A 13 8.49 8.43 13.05
CA MET A 13 9.19 7.35 12.35
C MET A 13 10.27 7.94 11.44
N SER A 14 11.43 7.29 11.41
CA SER A 14 12.42 7.57 10.37
C SER A 14 11.85 7.16 9.01
N ASP A 15 12.35 7.75 7.93
CA ASP A 15 11.95 7.36 6.57
C ASP A 15 12.18 5.85 6.32
N ALA A 16 13.26 5.30 6.88
CA ALA A 16 13.59 3.89 6.79
C ALA A 16 12.56 3.00 7.53
N ASP A 17 12.18 3.37 8.75
CA ASP A 17 11.16 2.64 9.50
C ASP A 17 9.78 2.74 8.83
N TRP A 18 9.48 3.90 8.26
CA TRP A 18 8.24 4.14 7.54
C TRP A 18 8.14 3.28 6.28
N GLN A 19 9.20 3.25 5.45
CA GLN A 19 9.26 2.35 4.30
C GLN A 19 9.21 0.87 4.72
N GLN A 20 9.91 0.49 5.79
CA GLN A 20 9.89 -0.88 6.31
C GLN A 20 8.50 -1.30 6.81
N SER A 21 7.67 -0.36 7.27
CA SER A 21 6.29 -0.64 7.66
C SER A 21 5.43 -1.11 6.49
N TRP A 22 5.70 -0.61 5.27
CA TRP A 22 5.01 -1.04 4.06
C TRP A 22 5.33 -2.49 3.72
N GLU A 23 6.61 -2.87 3.76
CA GLU A 23 7.02 -4.26 3.54
C GLU A 23 6.36 -5.22 4.53
N LYS A 24 6.24 -4.82 5.80
CA LYS A 24 5.53 -5.61 6.81
C LYS A 24 4.04 -5.75 6.48
N ALA A 25 3.41 -4.71 5.96
CA ALA A 25 2.02 -4.76 5.53
C ALA A 25 1.84 -5.64 4.27
N ILE A 26 2.74 -5.54 3.29
CA ILE A 26 2.72 -6.34 2.05
C ILE A 26 2.96 -7.82 2.35
N ALA A 27 3.90 -8.14 3.25
CA ALA A 27 4.23 -9.51 3.65
C ALA A 27 3.05 -10.28 4.27
N ARG A 28 2.01 -9.57 4.71
CA ARG A 28 0.74 -10.17 5.16
C ARG A 28 -0.12 -10.71 4.02
N GLN A 29 0.27 -10.48 2.77
CA GLN A 29 -0.47 -10.83 1.57
C GLN A 29 -1.92 -10.34 1.62
N PRO A 30 -2.14 -9.01 1.77
CA PRO A 30 -3.49 -8.46 1.84
C PRO A 30 -4.25 -8.72 0.53
N THR A 31 -5.57 -8.82 0.62
CA THR A 31 -6.45 -8.85 -0.56
C THR A 31 -7.01 -7.48 -0.90
N HIS A 32 -7.03 -6.55 0.07
CA HIS A 32 -7.55 -5.20 -0.11
C HIS A 32 -6.63 -4.19 0.56
N LEU A 33 -6.49 -3.01 -0.07
CA LEU A 33 -5.77 -1.88 0.49
C LEU A 33 -6.75 -0.76 0.88
N CYS A 34 -6.46 -0.07 1.98
CA CYS A 34 -7.15 1.14 2.40
C CYS A 34 -6.08 2.18 2.73
N GLU A 35 -5.94 3.17 1.87
CA GLU A 35 -4.78 4.05 1.81
C GLU A 35 -5.13 5.54 1.90
N MET A 36 -4.12 6.31 2.31
CA MET A 36 -4.08 7.76 2.26
C MET A 36 -2.75 8.16 1.61
N GLY A 37 -2.79 8.59 0.34
CA GLY A 37 -1.60 8.98 -0.44
C GLY A 37 -1.12 7.95 -1.46
N ALA A 38 -1.78 6.79 -1.53
CA ALA A 38 -1.55 5.71 -2.49
C ALA A 38 -0.11 5.14 -2.51
N ASP A 39 0.61 5.17 -1.40
CA ASP A 39 2.02 4.79 -1.36
C ASP A 39 2.28 3.31 -1.66
N ILE A 40 1.55 2.40 -1.01
CA ILE A 40 1.70 0.95 -1.23
C ILE A 40 1.21 0.60 -2.62
N THR A 41 0.05 1.09 -3.05
CA THR A 41 -0.43 0.87 -4.43
C THR A 41 0.59 1.34 -5.46
N THR A 42 1.20 2.53 -5.27
CA THR A 42 2.23 3.05 -6.18
C THR A 42 3.47 2.15 -6.18
N LEU A 43 3.94 1.73 -5.01
CA LEU A 43 5.11 0.87 -4.87
C LEU A 43 4.92 -0.48 -5.60
N LEU A 44 3.77 -1.12 -5.41
CA LEU A 44 3.44 -2.39 -6.06
C LEU A 44 3.36 -2.24 -7.58
N HIS A 45 2.80 -1.13 -8.08
CA HIS A 45 2.82 -0.79 -9.51
C HIS A 45 4.21 -0.42 -10.03
N GLN A 46 5.14 0.05 -9.20
CA GLN A 46 6.53 0.22 -9.65
C GLN A 46 7.24 -1.14 -9.76
N ARG A 47 6.95 -2.06 -8.82
CA ARG A 47 7.59 -3.39 -8.75
C ARG A 47 7.01 -4.43 -9.71
N GLY A 48 5.74 -4.32 -10.11
CA GLY A 48 5.07 -5.43 -10.82
C GLY A 48 4.59 -6.53 -9.88
N GLU A 49 4.51 -6.24 -8.58
CA GLU A 49 4.16 -7.20 -7.55
C GLU A 49 2.77 -6.89 -7.03
N PHE A 50 1.74 -7.57 -7.55
CA PHE A 50 0.35 -7.31 -7.13
C PHE A 50 -0.13 -8.28 -6.04
N GLY A 51 0.55 -9.42 -5.89
CA GLY A 51 0.19 -10.45 -4.91
C GLY A 51 -1.26 -10.90 -5.07
N ASN A 52 -2.01 -10.88 -3.96
CA ASN A 52 -3.43 -11.27 -3.90
C ASN A 52 -4.38 -10.06 -3.87
N ILE A 53 -3.89 -8.85 -4.15
CA ILE A 53 -4.68 -7.63 -4.01
C ILE A 53 -5.68 -7.52 -5.16
N VAL A 54 -6.96 -7.40 -4.82
CA VAL A 54 -8.06 -7.29 -5.79
C VAL A 54 -8.61 -5.87 -5.91
N ALA A 55 -8.44 -5.05 -4.87
CA ALA A 55 -8.93 -3.68 -4.84
C ALA A 55 -8.19 -2.81 -3.82
N GLY A 56 -8.17 -1.50 -4.08
CA GLY A 56 -7.69 -0.48 -3.16
C GLY A 56 -8.71 0.65 -3.01
N LEU A 57 -8.78 1.23 -1.81
CA LEU A 57 -9.52 2.45 -1.51
C LEU A 57 -8.52 3.57 -1.20
N GLU A 58 -8.68 4.72 -1.85
CA GLU A 58 -7.83 5.90 -1.61
C GLU A 58 -8.68 7.05 -1.06
N ALA A 59 -8.25 7.61 0.07
CA ALA A 59 -9.02 8.61 0.81
C ALA A 59 -8.63 10.07 0.54
N THR A 60 -7.55 10.33 -0.22
CA THR A 60 -7.03 11.69 -0.44
C THR A 60 -7.00 12.08 -1.90
N GLY A 61 -7.27 13.36 -2.20
CA GLY A 61 -7.20 13.88 -3.57
C GLY A 61 -5.80 13.81 -4.18
N SER A 62 -4.74 13.98 -3.36
CA SER A 62 -3.35 13.80 -3.79
C SER A 62 -3.05 12.35 -4.17
N GLY A 63 -3.56 11.38 -3.39
CA GLY A 63 -3.44 9.96 -3.72
C GLY A 63 -4.20 9.61 -4.99
N VAL A 64 -5.43 10.11 -5.16
CA VAL A 64 -6.20 9.91 -6.41
C VAL A 64 -5.45 10.46 -7.63
N ASN A 65 -4.88 11.66 -7.53
CA ASN A 65 -4.07 12.22 -8.62
C ASN A 65 -2.87 11.32 -8.96
N ARG A 66 -2.15 10.83 -7.94
CA ARG A 66 -1.02 9.92 -8.12
C ARG A 66 -1.43 8.60 -8.78
N LEU A 67 -2.60 8.06 -8.41
CA LEU A 67 -3.17 6.87 -9.06
C LEU A 67 -3.55 7.13 -10.51
N GLY A 68 -4.01 8.34 -10.85
CA GLY A 68 -4.33 8.74 -12.22
C GLY A 68 -3.14 8.67 -13.18
N ASP A 69 -1.92 8.82 -12.66
CA ASP A 69 -0.68 8.70 -13.43
C ASP A 69 -0.21 7.24 -13.59
N ILE A 70 -0.81 6.29 -12.87
CA ILE A 70 -0.47 4.87 -12.95
C ILE A 70 -1.21 4.24 -14.13
N GLN A 71 -0.44 3.66 -15.06
CA GLN A 71 -1.03 2.91 -16.17
C GLN A 71 -1.39 1.49 -15.70
N PRO A 72 -2.65 1.05 -15.88
CA PRO A 72 -3.06 -0.31 -15.52
C PRO A 72 -2.21 -1.32 -16.29
N ARG A 73 -1.57 -2.24 -15.57
CA ARG A 73 -0.99 -3.43 -16.18
C ARG A 73 -2.01 -4.53 -16.03
N LEU A 74 -2.77 -4.76 -17.09
CA LEU A 74 -3.55 -5.97 -17.22
C LEU A 74 -2.54 -7.12 -17.26
N SER A 75 -2.64 -8.06 -16.34
CA SER A 75 -1.90 -9.32 -16.44
C SER A 75 -2.28 -9.95 -17.78
N ASP A 76 -1.30 -10.21 -18.63
CA ASP A 76 -1.51 -10.91 -19.91
C ASP A 76 -2.28 -12.21 -19.63
N LEU A 77 -3.53 -12.26 -20.09
CA LEU A 77 -4.34 -13.47 -20.18
C LEU A 77 -4.08 -14.15 -21.52
#